data_AF-A0A6I5CBW9-F1
#
_entry.id   AF-A0A6I5CBW9-F1
#
_cell.length_a   1.000
_cell.length_b   1.000
_cell.length_c   1.000
_cell.angle_alpha   90.00
_cell.angle_beta   90.00
_cell.angle_gamma   90.00
#
_symmetry.space_group_name_H-M   'P 1'
#
loop_
_entity.id
_entity.type
_entity.pdbx_description
1 polymer ?
#
loop_
_entity_poly.entity_id
_entity_poly.type
_entity_poly.pdbx_seq_one_letter_code
_entity_poly.pdbx_strand_id
1 'polypeptide(L)'
;MTDARRELDTTKLLAARYRATTDRPYLASALYALTVVPSHEVPTMGVDRHWRCYVSPAFVEATPVAELAGVWVHEAAHLLRDHHGRAGRLPAADQRDARRVNIAQDCEINDDLLADGLRLPAGRVEPRLFGLPDGQLFEAYLPGLPAHRQAHDCGSGAHGRPVPWEITGPAGPARLGETEAQALRRHTAEAMRAHQRGRGTLPGGWRRWAERVLEPTVDWRQALSGAVREAAAWAGGAVDYTHRRPSRRTPALRGVVLPSLHRPLPRVAVVVDTSGSMGEAELAAALGEVTGVLREVGVRGNRVTVLACDADVQAVSRVTATEQVVLGGGGGTDLRVGIHAALTPPTAPASSS
;
A
#
# COMPACT_ATOMS: atom_id res chain seq x y z
N MET A 1 38.05 -4.13 32.62
CA MET A 1 37.56 -5.39 32.03
C MET A 1 36.92 -5.03 30.70
N THR A 2 37.59 -5.38 29.60
CA THR A 2 37.10 -5.20 28.24
C THR A 2 35.83 -6.01 28.05
N ASP A 3 34.69 -5.34 27.87
CA ASP A 3 33.42 -5.94 27.49
C ASP A 3 33.57 -6.49 26.06
N ALA A 4 33.88 -7.79 25.96
CA ALA A 4 33.92 -8.47 24.68
C ALA A 4 32.49 -8.49 24.14
N ARG A 5 32.21 -7.64 23.15
CA ARG A 5 30.92 -7.61 22.44
C ARG A 5 30.53 -9.03 22.03
N ARG A 6 29.43 -9.53 22.60
CA ARG A 6 28.93 -10.89 22.37
C ARG A 6 28.60 -11.11 20.89
N GLU A 7 29.15 -12.13 20.27
CA GLU A 7 28.79 -12.47 18.90
C GLU A 7 27.37 -13.05 18.81
N LEU A 8 26.70 -12.86 17.68
CA LEU A 8 25.35 -13.37 17.45
C LEU A 8 25.38 -14.89 17.24
N ASP A 9 24.67 -15.64 18.09
CA ASP A 9 24.38 -17.07 17.87
C ASP A 9 23.41 -17.25 16.68
N THR A 10 24.01 -17.28 15.49
CA THR A 10 23.30 -17.37 14.21
C THR A 10 22.59 -18.71 14.07
N THR A 11 23.18 -19.80 14.59
CA THR A 11 22.57 -21.13 14.54
C THR A 11 21.26 -21.16 15.31
N LYS A 12 21.24 -20.63 16.54
CA LYS A 12 20.01 -20.55 17.35
C LYS A 12 18.96 -19.64 16.71
N LEU A 13 19.38 -18.49 16.17
CA LEU A 13 18.49 -17.56 15.49
C LEU A 13 17.83 -18.18 14.26
N LEU A 14 18.60 -18.89 13.43
CA LEU A 14 18.11 -19.56 12.23
C LEU A 14 17.27 -20.79 12.55
N ALA A 15 17.59 -21.53 13.63
CA ALA A 15 16.74 -22.61 14.12
C ALA A 15 15.35 -22.11 14.53
N ALA A 16 15.28 -20.94 15.18
CA ALA A 16 14.01 -20.29 15.52
C ALA A 16 13.23 -19.86 14.28
N ARG A 17 13.90 -19.28 13.28
CA ARG A 17 13.29 -18.92 11.99
C ARG A 17 12.74 -20.15 11.26
N TYR A 18 13.53 -21.22 11.19
CA TYR A 18 13.12 -22.50 10.57
C TYR A 18 11.91 -23.13 11.27
N ARG A 19 11.88 -23.08 12.60
CA ARG A 19 10.70 -23.52 13.36
C ARG A 19 9.46 -22.71 13.00
N ALA A 20 9.58 -21.38 12.97
CA ALA A 20 8.47 -20.50 12.61
C ALA A 20 7.91 -20.82 11.22
N THR A 21 8.77 -21.08 10.23
CA THR A 21 8.34 -21.44 8.87
C THR A 21 7.81 -22.87 8.75
N THR A 22 8.34 -23.81 9.53
CA THR A 22 7.83 -25.19 9.56
C THR A 22 6.42 -25.24 10.15
N ASP A 23 6.21 -24.53 11.26
CA ASP A 23 4.91 -24.48 11.92
C ASP A 23 3.90 -23.64 11.13
N ARG A 24 4.37 -22.63 10.36
CA ARG A 24 3.55 -21.68 9.59
C ARG A 24 4.11 -21.50 8.17
N PRO A 25 3.94 -22.50 7.29
CA PRO A 25 4.56 -22.48 5.96
C PRO A 25 4.06 -21.32 5.09
N TYR A 26 2.84 -20.82 5.33
CA TYR A 26 2.29 -19.65 4.63
C TYR A 26 3.02 -18.33 4.95
N LEU A 27 3.85 -18.28 5.99
CA LEU A 27 4.70 -17.11 6.32
C LEU A 27 6.14 -17.24 5.80
N ALA A 28 6.50 -18.35 5.16
CA ALA A 28 7.90 -18.64 4.83
C ALA A 28 8.57 -17.56 3.98
N SER A 29 7.90 -17.11 2.91
CA SER A 29 8.43 -16.06 2.03
C SER A 29 8.68 -14.75 2.80
N ALA A 30 7.80 -14.36 3.71
CA ALA A 30 7.95 -13.16 4.53
C ALA A 30 9.10 -13.29 5.54
N LEU A 31 9.20 -14.42 6.22
CA LEU A 31 10.23 -14.67 7.23
C LEU A 31 11.65 -14.74 6.63
N TYR A 32 11.78 -15.28 5.41
CA TYR A 32 13.06 -15.33 4.71
C TYR A 32 13.40 -14.06 3.92
N ALA A 33 12.43 -13.19 3.66
CA ALA A 33 12.68 -11.85 3.11
C ALA A 33 13.34 -10.90 4.12
N LEU A 34 13.27 -11.19 5.43
CA LEU A 34 13.90 -10.38 6.46
C LEU A 34 15.43 -10.54 6.45
N THR A 35 16.12 -9.44 6.16
CA THR A 35 17.59 -9.36 6.24
C THR A 35 18.02 -9.21 7.69
N VAL A 36 18.80 -10.16 8.21
CA VAL A 36 19.35 -10.09 9.59
C VAL A 36 20.44 -9.02 9.67
N VAL A 37 20.32 -8.13 10.64
CA VAL A 37 21.32 -7.10 10.97
C VAL A 37 21.69 -7.23 12.45
N PRO A 38 22.82 -7.86 12.80
CA PRO A 38 23.27 -7.90 14.19
C PRO A 38 23.50 -6.47 14.71
N SER A 39 22.92 -6.14 15.86
CA SER A 39 23.08 -4.82 16.49
C SER A 39 23.10 -4.95 18.01
N HIS A 40 24.07 -4.31 18.66
CA HIS A 40 24.13 -4.23 20.13
C HIS A 40 23.32 -3.06 20.70
N GLU A 41 22.77 -2.22 19.83
CA GLU A 41 22.03 -1.03 20.24
C GLU A 41 20.52 -1.28 20.31
N VAL A 42 20.00 -2.24 19.53
CA VAL A 42 18.63 -2.72 19.68
C VAL A 42 18.53 -3.54 20.97
N PRO A 43 17.53 -3.31 21.85
CA PRO A 43 17.42 -4.08 23.09
C PRO A 43 17.05 -5.56 22.87
N THR A 44 16.18 -5.82 21.89
CA THR A 44 15.60 -7.14 21.59
C THR A 44 15.76 -7.48 20.10
N MET A 45 14.67 -7.50 19.35
CA MET A 45 14.62 -7.49 17.90
C MET A 45 13.72 -6.33 17.48
N GLY A 46 13.93 -5.82 16.27
CA GLY A 46 13.11 -4.77 15.68
C GLY A 46 13.29 -4.74 14.17
N VAL A 47 12.38 -4.08 13.46
CA VAL A 47 12.42 -3.99 12.00
C VAL A 47 12.39 -2.55 11.52
N ASP A 48 13.09 -2.29 10.43
CA ASP A 48 12.89 -1.06 9.66
C ASP A 48 11.85 -1.24 8.55
N ARG A 49 11.37 -0.13 7.99
CA ARG A 49 10.42 -0.14 6.85
C ARG A 49 10.94 -0.83 5.58
N HIS A 50 12.22 -1.19 5.56
CA HIS A 50 12.90 -1.80 4.41
C HIS A 50 13.20 -3.28 4.61
N TRP A 51 12.50 -3.95 5.55
CA TRP A 51 12.60 -5.38 5.82
C TRP A 51 13.97 -5.83 6.35
N ARG A 52 14.72 -4.93 6.98
CA ARG A 52 15.89 -5.30 7.78
C ARG A 52 15.43 -5.56 9.21
N CYS A 53 15.77 -6.72 9.74
CA CYS A 53 15.52 -7.13 11.12
C CYS A 53 16.81 -6.98 11.94
N TYR A 54 16.79 -6.05 12.87
CA TYR A 54 17.89 -5.74 13.77
C TYR A 54 17.81 -6.66 14.98
N VAL A 55 18.91 -7.32 15.31
CA VAL A 55 18.91 -8.43 16.27
C VAL A 55 19.98 -8.23 17.34
N SER A 56 19.55 -8.22 18.60
CA SER A 56 20.42 -8.18 19.77
C SER A 56 21.03 -9.55 20.06
N PRO A 57 22.38 -9.69 20.04
CA PRO A 57 23.04 -10.95 20.41
C PRO A 57 22.70 -11.42 21.83
N ALA A 58 22.66 -10.49 22.79
CA ALA A 58 22.34 -10.80 24.18
C ALA A 58 20.89 -11.30 24.34
N PHE A 59 19.95 -10.73 23.60
CA PHE A 59 18.56 -11.18 23.59
C PHE A 59 18.42 -12.58 22.99
N VAL A 60 19.09 -12.86 21.87
CA VAL A 60 19.08 -14.19 21.25
C VAL A 60 19.65 -15.25 22.19
N GLU A 61 20.73 -14.96 22.89
CA GLU A 61 21.31 -15.87 23.89
C GLU A 61 20.33 -16.16 25.03
N ALA A 62 19.69 -15.13 25.58
CA ALA A 62 18.78 -15.25 26.71
C ALA A 62 17.41 -15.90 26.36
N THR A 63 16.98 -15.83 25.10
CA THR A 63 15.61 -16.20 24.72
C THR A 63 15.55 -17.64 24.17
N PRO A 64 14.63 -18.51 24.65
CA PRO A 64 14.46 -19.85 24.10
C PRO A 64 14.04 -19.85 22.62
N VAL A 65 14.42 -20.90 21.88
CA VAL A 65 14.11 -21.04 20.44
C VAL A 65 12.61 -20.92 20.13
N ALA A 66 11.75 -21.47 21.00
CA ALA A 66 10.29 -21.41 20.83
C ALA A 66 9.74 -19.97 20.92
N GLU A 67 10.33 -19.14 21.79
CA GLU A 67 9.94 -17.74 21.95
C GLU A 67 10.56 -16.87 20.85
N LEU A 68 11.81 -17.13 20.45
CA LEU A 68 12.42 -16.48 19.29
C LEU A 68 11.65 -16.74 17.99
N ALA A 69 11.04 -17.91 17.83
CA ALA A 69 10.15 -18.19 16.70
C ALA A 69 8.91 -17.27 16.73
N GLY A 70 8.37 -16.99 17.92
CA GLY A 70 7.31 -16.01 18.13
C GLY A 70 7.75 -14.58 17.78
N VAL A 71 8.94 -14.17 18.22
CA VAL A 71 9.51 -12.85 17.90
C VAL A 71 9.73 -12.69 16.40
N TRP A 72 10.22 -13.72 15.70
CA TRP A 72 10.33 -13.69 14.23
C TRP A 72 9.00 -13.39 13.54
N VAL A 73 7.92 -14.06 13.97
CA VAL A 73 6.59 -13.84 13.40
C VAL A 73 6.04 -12.47 13.79
N HIS A 74 6.30 -12.00 15.02
CA HIS A 74 5.93 -10.67 15.49
C HIS A 74 6.56 -9.56 14.63
N GLU A 75 7.89 -9.61 14.42
CA GLU A 75 8.60 -8.64 13.60
C GLU A 75 8.12 -8.64 12.14
N ALA A 76 7.91 -9.84 11.58
CA ALA A 76 7.33 -9.97 10.24
C ALA A 76 5.90 -9.42 10.15
N ALA A 77 5.12 -9.54 11.23
CA ALA A 77 3.73 -9.10 11.28
C ALA A 77 3.59 -7.57 11.16
N HIS A 78 4.49 -6.78 11.77
CA HIS A 78 4.50 -5.32 11.57
C HIS A 78 4.61 -4.96 10.09
N LEU A 79 5.51 -5.63 9.36
CA LEU A 79 5.75 -5.36 7.95
C LEU A 79 4.61 -5.88 7.07
N LEU A 80 4.14 -7.11 7.30
CA LEU A 80 3.02 -7.70 6.58
C LEU A 80 1.74 -6.85 6.71
N ARG A 81 1.46 -6.34 7.92
CA ARG A 81 0.30 -5.50 8.21
C ARG A 81 0.45 -4.03 7.81
N ASP A 82 1.58 -3.68 7.20
CA ASP A 82 1.91 -2.30 6.81
C ASP A 82 1.76 -1.32 7.98
N HIS A 83 2.19 -1.73 9.18
CA HIS A 83 2.02 -0.94 10.40
C HIS A 83 2.64 0.46 10.28
N HIS A 84 3.84 0.59 9.70
CA HIS A 84 4.47 1.89 9.49
C HIS A 84 3.70 2.77 8.49
N GLY A 85 3.19 2.18 7.40
CA GLY A 85 2.39 2.90 6.41
C GLY A 85 1.05 3.37 6.98
N ARG A 86 0.37 2.51 7.74
CA ARG A 86 -0.87 2.83 8.47
C ARG A 86 -0.63 3.87 9.56
N ALA A 87 0.47 3.81 10.30
CA ALA A 87 0.84 4.81 11.30
C ALA A 87 1.00 6.21 10.67
N GLY A 88 1.57 6.29 9.47
CA GLY A 88 1.68 7.55 8.71
C GLY A 88 0.35 8.15 8.26
N ARG A 89 -0.76 7.39 8.32
CA ARG A 89 -2.13 7.82 7.97
C ARG A 89 -2.98 8.21 9.18
N LEU A 90 -2.48 8.02 10.40
CA LEU A 90 -3.18 8.42 11.62
C LEU A 90 -3.38 9.95 11.70
N PRO A 91 -4.30 10.44 12.54
CA PRO A 91 -4.35 11.85 12.88
C PRO A 91 -3.00 12.37 13.42
N ALA A 92 -2.65 13.61 13.09
CA ALA A 92 -1.36 14.20 13.48
C ALA A 92 -1.14 14.26 15.01
N ALA A 93 -2.21 14.21 15.81
CA ALA A 93 -2.11 14.11 17.27
C ALA A 93 -1.54 12.76 17.71
N ASP A 94 -2.01 11.66 17.11
CA ASP A 94 -1.57 10.30 17.45
C ASP A 94 -0.17 10.00 16.91
N GLN A 95 0.18 10.52 15.72
CA GLN A 95 1.51 10.36 15.14
C GLN A 95 2.66 10.90 16.02
N ARG A 96 2.35 11.82 16.95
CA ARG A 96 3.36 12.43 17.84
C ARG A 96 3.89 11.44 18.88
N ASP A 97 3.09 10.45 19.28
CA ASP A 97 3.47 9.43 20.28
C ASP A 97 3.70 8.07 19.59
N ALA A 98 4.85 7.94 18.92
CA ALA A 98 5.22 6.71 18.22
C ALA A 98 5.32 5.48 19.14
N ARG A 99 5.62 5.68 20.43
CA ARG A 99 5.64 4.59 21.41
C ARG A 99 4.24 4.08 21.69
N ARG A 100 3.27 4.98 21.87
CA ARG A 100 1.85 4.59 22.01
C ARG A 100 1.34 3.87 20.76
N VAL A 101 1.75 4.33 19.57
CA VAL A 101 1.43 3.66 18.30
C VAL A 101 2.03 2.25 18.26
N ASN A 102 3.30 2.09 18.64
CA ASN A 102 3.94 0.79 18.71
C ASN A 102 3.21 -0.14 19.72
N ILE A 103 2.87 0.34 20.92
CA ILE A 103 2.09 -0.45 21.90
C ILE A 103 0.76 -0.94 21.31
N ALA A 104 0.05 -0.08 20.59
CA ALA A 104 -1.21 -0.45 19.95
C ALA A 104 -1.01 -1.55 18.89
N GLN A 105 0.09 -1.44 18.14
CA GLN A 105 0.46 -2.40 17.09
C GLN A 105 0.85 -3.75 17.69
N ASP A 106 1.59 -3.74 18.79
CA ASP A 106 1.95 -4.94 19.54
C ASP A 106 0.70 -5.59 20.14
N CYS A 107 -0.28 -4.82 20.60
CA CYS A 107 -1.59 -5.34 21.01
C CYS A 107 -2.29 -6.09 19.86
N GLU A 108 -2.35 -5.52 18.65
CA GLU A 108 -2.95 -6.15 17.44
C GLU A 108 -2.19 -7.41 16.98
N ILE A 109 -0.87 -7.48 17.21
CA ILE A 109 -0.06 -8.62 16.79
C ILE A 109 -0.14 -9.72 17.85
N ASN A 110 0.14 -9.40 19.11
CA ASN A 110 0.38 -10.39 20.14
C ASN A 110 -0.88 -11.17 20.53
N ASP A 111 -2.06 -10.56 20.47
CA ASP A 111 -3.32 -11.29 20.71
C ASP A 111 -3.55 -12.37 19.63
N ASP A 112 -3.32 -12.05 18.35
CA ASP A 112 -3.39 -12.98 17.23
C ASP A 112 -2.31 -14.08 17.33
N LEU A 113 -1.08 -13.74 17.74
CA LEU A 113 0.00 -14.73 17.91
C LEU A 113 -0.27 -15.70 19.06
N LEU A 114 -0.84 -15.21 20.17
CA LEU A 114 -1.20 -16.05 21.31
C LEU A 114 -2.40 -16.93 20.98
N ALA A 115 -3.39 -16.42 20.23
CA ALA A 115 -4.50 -17.23 19.72
C ALA A 115 -4.03 -18.33 18.74
N ASP A 116 -2.93 -18.09 18.02
CA ASP A 116 -2.22 -19.06 17.17
C ASP A 116 -1.25 -19.96 17.96
N GLY A 117 -1.20 -19.84 19.29
CA GLY A 117 -0.42 -20.71 20.16
C GLY A 117 1.10 -20.49 20.11
N LEU A 118 1.57 -19.37 19.56
CA LEU A 118 2.99 -19.02 19.67
C LEU A 118 3.36 -18.66 21.11
N ARG A 119 4.59 -19.01 21.49
CA ARG A 119 5.18 -18.54 22.75
C ARG A 119 5.85 -17.20 22.50
N LEU A 120 5.62 -16.25 23.38
CA LEU A 120 6.21 -14.91 23.32
C LEU A 120 6.95 -14.62 24.63
N PRO A 121 8.10 -13.91 24.57
CA PRO A 121 8.89 -13.55 25.74
C PRO A 121 8.09 -12.83 26.84
N ALA A 122 8.63 -12.86 28.06
CA ALA A 122 8.14 -12.04 29.15
C ALA A 122 8.22 -10.54 28.78
N GLY A 123 7.26 -9.74 29.26
CA GLY A 123 7.19 -8.30 28.95
C GLY A 123 6.45 -7.95 27.65
N ARG A 124 5.94 -8.95 26.91
CA ARG A 124 5.05 -8.71 25.76
C ARG A 124 3.83 -7.87 26.14
N VAL A 125 3.38 -7.05 25.20
CA VAL A 125 2.21 -6.18 25.33
C VAL A 125 0.96 -6.92 24.85
N GLU A 126 -0.15 -6.81 25.58
CA GLU A 126 -1.43 -7.44 25.22
C GLU A 126 -2.62 -6.51 25.56
N PRO A 127 -3.74 -6.57 24.81
CA PRO A 127 -4.91 -5.71 25.04
C PRO A 127 -5.43 -5.76 26.50
N ARG A 128 -5.51 -6.97 27.06
CA ARG A 128 -5.94 -7.22 28.45
C ARG A 128 -5.12 -6.49 29.52
N LEU A 129 -3.86 -6.14 29.26
CA LEU A 129 -3.04 -5.36 30.21
C LEU A 129 -3.56 -3.92 30.38
N PHE A 130 -4.44 -3.47 29.48
CA PHE A 130 -5.06 -2.15 29.49
C PHE A 130 -6.58 -2.21 29.69
N GLY A 131 -7.14 -3.39 29.97
CA GLY A 131 -8.59 -3.59 30.04
C GLY A 131 -9.30 -3.46 28.69
N LEU A 132 -8.57 -3.64 27.58
CA LEU A 132 -9.11 -3.60 26.22
C LEU A 132 -9.43 -5.01 25.74
N PRO A 133 -10.45 -5.19 24.89
CA PRO A 133 -10.81 -6.49 24.34
C PRO A 133 -9.82 -6.93 23.25
N ASP A 134 -9.67 -8.24 23.04
CA ASP A 134 -8.79 -8.79 22.01
C ASP A 134 -9.39 -8.68 20.60
N GLY A 135 -8.55 -8.83 19.58
CA GLY A 135 -8.92 -9.00 18.17
C GLY A 135 -9.24 -7.71 17.41
N GLN A 136 -8.94 -6.53 17.98
CA GLN A 136 -9.09 -5.25 17.28
C GLN A 136 -7.84 -4.89 16.46
N LEU A 137 -8.00 -3.90 15.58
CA LEU A 137 -6.88 -3.27 14.89
C LEU A 137 -6.21 -2.23 15.78
N PHE A 138 -4.93 -1.95 15.54
CA PHE A 138 -4.15 -1.04 16.38
C PHE A 138 -4.77 0.36 16.48
N GLU A 139 -5.41 0.84 15.41
CA GLU A 139 -6.05 2.16 15.40
C GLU A 139 -7.19 2.25 16.43
N ALA A 140 -7.90 1.13 16.67
CA ALA A 140 -8.97 1.07 17.64
C ALA A 140 -8.47 0.98 19.09
N TYR A 141 -7.24 0.47 19.30
CA TYR A 141 -6.61 0.46 20.62
C TYR A 141 -6.09 1.83 21.05
N LEU A 142 -5.69 2.69 20.11
CA LEU A 142 -5.07 3.98 20.42
C LEU A 142 -5.83 4.78 21.49
N PRO A 143 -7.15 5.05 21.38
CA PRO A 143 -7.87 5.88 22.36
C PRO A 143 -7.83 5.34 23.79
N GLY A 144 -7.78 4.01 23.95
CA GLY A 144 -7.77 3.34 25.25
C GLY A 144 -6.38 3.20 25.89
N LEU A 145 -5.31 3.53 25.16
CA LEU A 145 -3.95 3.40 25.65
C LEU A 145 -3.46 4.67 26.34
N PRO A 146 -2.72 4.55 27.47
CA PRO A 146 -2.13 5.70 28.14
C PRO A 146 -1.04 6.35 27.27
N ALA A 147 -0.92 7.68 27.37
CA ALA A 147 0.21 8.40 26.79
C ALA A 147 1.51 8.03 27.52
N HIS A 148 2.63 8.02 26.78
CA HIS A 148 4.00 7.97 27.35
C HIS A 148 4.31 6.79 28.27
N ARG A 149 3.84 5.58 27.95
CA ARG A 149 4.32 4.37 28.61
C ARG A 149 5.65 3.93 28.01
N GLN A 150 6.63 3.59 28.85
CA GLN A 150 7.82 2.89 28.38
C GLN A 150 7.43 1.49 27.92
N ALA A 151 7.66 1.22 26.64
CA ALA A 151 7.53 -0.08 26.01
C ALA A 151 8.74 -0.31 25.12
N HIS A 152 8.89 -1.57 24.70
CA HIS A 152 9.84 -1.94 23.66
C HIS A 152 9.54 -1.14 22.38
N ASP A 153 10.58 -0.90 21.60
CA ASP A 153 10.50 -0.16 20.35
C ASP A 153 10.90 -1.12 19.23
N CYS A 154 9.91 -1.53 18.44
CA CYS A 154 10.08 -2.47 17.32
C CYS A 154 10.60 -1.76 16.05
N GLY A 155 10.92 -0.47 16.12
CA GLY A 155 11.57 0.30 15.06
C GLY A 155 10.64 0.94 14.04
N SER A 156 11.24 1.52 13.01
CA SER A 156 10.52 2.28 11.98
C SER A 156 9.60 1.42 11.12
N GLY A 157 9.81 0.11 11.04
CA GLY A 157 8.92 -0.83 10.37
C GLY A 157 7.57 -1.02 11.07
N ALA A 158 7.53 -0.70 12.37
CA ALA A 158 6.32 -0.64 13.18
C ALA A 158 5.66 0.74 13.10
N HIS A 159 6.32 1.79 13.61
CA HIS A 159 5.68 3.09 13.83
C HIS A 159 6.09 4.19 12.83
N GLY A 160 6.93 3.87 11.84
CA GLY A 160 7.27 4.78 10.73
C GLY A 160 8.26 5.90 11.07
N ARG A 161 8.85 5.94 12.27
CA ARG A 161 9.86 6.95 12.65
C ARG A 161 11.25 6.29 12.74
N PRO A 162 12.31 6.91 12.20
CA PRO A 162 13.66 6.38 12.35
C PRO A 162 14.06 6.29 13.83
N VAL A 163 14.78 5.24 14.17
CA VAL A 163 15.33 5.02 15.52
C VAL A 163 16.86 4.92 15.49
N PRO A 164 17.57 5.24 16.59
CA PRO A 164 19.03 5.41 16.56
C PRO A 164 19.82 4.18 16.09
N TRP A 165 19.31 2.97 16.35
CA TRP A 165 19.98 1.71 16.04
C TRP A 165 19.77 1.25 14.58
N GLU A 166 18.98 1.98 13.77
CA GLU A 166 18.76 1.66 12.36
C GLU A 166 19.89 2.17 11.46
N ILE A 167 20.25 1.37 10.46
CA ILE A 167 21.20 1.77 9.43
C ILE A 167 20.54 2.77 8.50
N THR A 168 21.07 3.99 8.49
CA THR A 168 20.69 5.05 7.58
C THR A 168 21.46 4.96 6.26
N GLY A 169 20.83 5.36 5.16
CA GLY A 169 21.47 5.46 3.85
C GLY A 169 21.31 4.22 2.95
N PRO A 170 21.72 4.34 1.67
CA PRO A 170 21.46 3.34 0.65
C PRO A 170 22.46 2.17 0.63
N ALA A 171 23.62 2.32 1.29
CA ALA A 171 24.64 1.28 1.40
C ALA A 171 24.40 0.45 2.67
N GLY A 172 24.71 -0.85 2.62
CA GLY A 172 24.55 -1.76 3.75
C GLY A 172 23.82 -3.05 3.38
N PRO A 173 23.27 -3.76 4.38
CA PRO A 173 22.54 -5.01 4.19
C PRO A 173 21.39 -4.87 3.19
N ALA A 174 21.05 -5.98 2.52
CA ALA A 174 19.96 -6.04 1.56
C ALA A 174 18.65 -5.50 2.16
N ARG A 175 17.88 -4.78 1.34
CA ARG A 175 16.65 -4.12 1.75
C ARG A 175 15.60 -4.29 0.66
N LEU A 176 14.33 -4.34 1.04
CA LEU A 176 13.23 -4.39 0.08
C LEU A 176 12.75 -2.97 -0.26
N GLY A 177 12.49 -2.75 -1.55
CA GLY A 177 11.75 -1.59 -2.04
C GLY A 177 10.24 -1.71 -1.74
N GLU A 178 9.52 -0.60 -1.93
CA GLU A 178 8.08 -0.56 -1.68
C GLU A 178 7.31 -1.54 -2.57
N THR A 179 7.61 -1.58 -3.87
CA THR A 179 6.97 -2.50 -4.82
C THR A 179 7.22 -3.97 -4.47
N GLU A 180 8.44 -4.32 -4.07
CA GLU A 180 8.81 -5.68 -3.65
C GLU A 180 8.07 -6.06 -2.37
N ALA A 181 7.98 -5.14 -1.40
CA ALA A 181 7.24 -5.35 -0.17
C ALA A 181 5.73 -5.55 -0.43
N GLN A 182 5.13 -4.79 -1.36
CA GLN A 182 3.73 -4.97 -1.76
C GLN A 182 3.50 -6.33 -2.44
N ALA A 183 4.39 -6.72 -3.37
CA ALA A 183 4.33 -8.03 -4.01
C ALA A 183 4.47 -9.16 -3.00
N LEU A 184 5.38 -9.03 -2.03
CA LEU A 184 5.58 -10.00 -0.95
C LEU A 184 4.36 -10.14 -0.05
N ARG A 185 3.71 -9.03 0.32
CA ARG A 185 2.45 -9.05 1.09
C ARG A 185 1.34 -9.77 0.33
N ARG A 186 1.16 -9.46 -0.96
CA ARG A 186 0.17 -10.13 -1.81
C ARG A 186 0.47 -11.63 -1.93
N HIS A 187 1.71 -11.99 -2.22
CA HIS A 187 2.13 -13.38 -2.32
C HIS A 187 1.90 -14.15 -1.00
N THR A 188 2.22 -13.54 0.13
CA THR A 188 1.98 -14.14 1.47
C THR A 188 0.48 -14.35 1.71
N ALA A 189 -0.37 -13.38 1.33
CA ALA A 189 -1.81 -13.52 1.44
C ALA A 189 -2.36 -14.62 0.52
N GLU A 190 -1.84 -14.76 -0.71
CA GLU A 190 -2.19 -15.87 -1.62
C GLU A 190 -1.78 -17.23 -1.02
N ALA A 191 -0.60 -17.32 -0.41
CA ALA A 191 -0.14 -18.53 0.30
C ALA A 191 -1.05 -18.89 1.49
N MET A 192 -1.50 -17.91 2.26
CA MET A 192 -2.48 -18.11 3.34
C MET A 192 -3.82 -18.63 2.81
N ARG A 193 -4.35 -18.04 1.72
CA ARG A 193 -5.59 -18.50 1.08
C ARG A 193 -5.46 -19.91 0.52
N ALA A 194 -4.32 -20.25 -0.08
CA ALA A 194 -4.03 -21.59 -0.56
C ALA A 194 -3.97 -22.60 0.61
N HIS A 195 -3.30 -22.25 1.71
CA HIS A 195 -3.21 -23.09 2.90
C HIS A 195 -4.58 -23.40 3.50
N GLN A 196 -5.48 -22.39 3.58
CA GLN A 196 -6.86 -22.57 4.04
C GLN A 196 -7.66 -23.53 3.15
N ARG A 197 -7.50 -23.45 1.82
CA ARG A 197 -8.17 -24.37 0.86
C ARG A 197 -7.64 -25.80 0.97
N GLY A 198 -6.35 -25.96 1.29
CA GLY A 198 -5.68 -27.26 1.45
C GLY A 198 -5.99 -28.01 2.75
N ARG A 199 -7.04 -27.63 3.50
CA ARG A 199 -7.41 -28.15 4.83
C ARG A 199 -6.45 -27.75 5.97
N GLY A 200 -5.58 -26.76 5.76
CA GLY A 200 -4.81 -26.13 6.82
C GLY A 200 -5.65 -25.15 7.64
N THR A 201 -5.44 -25.10 8.95
CA THR A 201 -6.11 -24.14 9.83
C THR A 201 -5.35 -22.82 9.84
N LEU A 202 -6.00 -21.75 9.40
CA LEU A 202 -5.45 -20.39 9.48
C LEU A 202 -6.10 -19.63 10.65
N PRO A 203 -5.30 -19.00 11.55
CA PRO A 203 -5.81 -18.14 12.61
C PRO A 203 -6.70 -17.02 12.08
N GLY A 204 -7.68 -16.61 12.88
CA GLY A 204 -8.70 -15.62 12.47
C GLY A 204 -8.10 -14.28 12.02
N GLY A 205 -7.10 -13.77 12.73
CA GLY A 205 -6.40 -12.53 12.36
C GLY A 205 -5.72 -12.59 11.00
N TRP A 206 -4.98 -13.69 10.74
CA TRP A 206 -4.34 -13.90 9.44
C TRP A 206 -5.33 -14.09 8.30
N ARG A 207 -6.46 -14.75 8.56
CA ARG A 207 -7.54 -14.87 7.58
C ARG A 207 -8.08 -13.50 7.19
N ARG A 208 -8.49 -12.68 8.16
CA ARG A 208 -9.00 -11.32 7.93
C ARG A 208 -7.97 -10.44 7.23
N TRP A 209 -6.69 -10.57 7.60
CA TRP A 209 -5.61 -9.84 6.94
C TRP A 209 -5.46 -10.26 5.47
N ALA A 210 -5.40 -11.57 5.19
CA ALA A 210 -5.24 -12.07 3.82
C ALA A 210 -6.43 -11.68 2.93
N GLU A 211 -7.66 -11.80 3.43
CA GLU A 211 -8.87 -11.34 2.74
C GLU A 211 -8.78 -9.85 2.39
N ARG A 212 -8.41 -8.98 3.35
CA ARG A 212 -8.27 -7.54 3.07
C ARG A 212 -7.18 -7.19 2.06
N VAL A 213 -6.09 -7.96 2.01
CA VAL A 213 -4.99 -7.73 1.05
C VAL A 213 -5.39 -8.18 -0.36
N LEU A 214 -6.11 -9.30 -0.48
CA LEU A 214 -6.48 -9.89 -1.77
C LEU A 214 -7.77 -9.32 -2.35
N GLU A 215 -8.69 -8.93 -1.49
CA GLU A 215 -9.99 -8.35 -1.80
C GLU A 215 -10.10 -6.98 -1.11
N PRO A 216 -9.24 -6.01 -1.48
CA PRO A 216 -9.28 -4.69 -0.86
C PRO A 216 -10.62 -4.04 -1.19
N THR A 217 -11.40 -3.75 -0.15
CA THR A 217 -12.65 -2.98 -0.22
C THR A 217 -12.32 -1.50 -0.42
N VAL A 218 -11.73 -1.15 -1.57
CA VAL A 218 -11.74 0.23 -2.04
C VAL A 218 -13.08 0.40 -2.73
N ASP A 219 -13.88 1.36 -2.29
CA ASP A 219 -14.95 1.89 -3.15
C ASP A 219 -14.26 2.63 -4.30
N TRP A 220 -13.81 1.84 -5.26
CA TRP A 220 -13.02 2.28 -6.40
C TRP A 220 -13.83 3.26 -7.25
N ARG A 221 -15.17 3.23 -7.16
CA ARG A 221 -16.04 4.24 -7.77
C ARG A 221 -15.89 5.59 -7.10
N GLN A 222 -15.82 5.62 -5.77
CA GLN A 222 -15.55 6.84 -5.02
C GLN A 222 -14.14 7.37 -5.31
N ALA A 223 -13.13 6.49 -5.34
CA ALA A 223 -11.75 6.85 -5.67
C ALA A 223 -11.62 7.39 -7.11
N LEU A 224 -12.22 6.71 -8.09
CA LEU A 224 -12.28 7.13 -9.49
C LEU A 224 -13.01 8.46 -9.63
N SER A 225 -14.18 8.61 -8.99
CA SER A 225 -14.94 9.85 -9.01
C SER A 225 -14.16 11.02 -8.38
N GLY A 226 -13.39 10.75 -7.32
CA GLY A 226 -12.50 11.74 -6.69
C GLY A 226 -11.40 12.19 -7.65
N ALA A 227 -10.68 11.25 -8.26
CA ALA A 227 -9.61 11.54 -9.21
C ALA A 227 -10.12 12.28 -10.47
N VAL A 228 -11.29 11.90 -11.00
CA VAL A 228 -11.91 12.55 -12.16
C VAL A 228 -12.34 13.98 -11.80
N ARG A 229 -12.95 14.18 -10.63
CA ARG A 229 -13.32 15.53 -10.13
C ARG A 229 -12.10 16.41 -9.91
N GLU A 230 -11.03 15.89 -9.32
CA GLU A 230 -9.79 16.62 -9.12
C GLU A 230 -9.16 17.04 -10.46
N ALA A 231 -9.07 16.12 -11.42
CA ALA A 231 -8.55 16.41 -12.76
C ALA A 231 -9.43 17.42 -13.52
N ALA A 232 -10.76 17.31 -13.41
CA ALA A 232 -11.70 18.24 -14.00
C ALA A 232 -11.65 19.63 -13.34
N ALA A 233 -11.47 19.69 -12.01
CA ALA A 233 -11.34 20.93 -11.25
C ALA A 233 -10.01 21.64 -11.54
N TRP A 234 -8.91 20.90 -11.64
CA TRP A 234 -7.59 21.42 -12.02
C TRP A 234 -7.63 22.07 -13.41
N ALA A 235 -8.35 21.48 -14.36
CA ALA A 235 -8.58 22.06 -15.69
C ALA A 235 -9.68 23.15 -15.71
N GLY A 236 -10.62 23.10 -14.77
CA GLY A 236 -11.74 24.04 -14.64
C GLY A 236 -11.38 25.40 -14.05
N GLY A 237 -10.23 25.51 -13.39
CA GLY A 237 -9.69 26.78 -12.91
C GLY A 237 -9.40 27.73 -14.07
N ALA A 238 -9.95 28.94 -14.02
CA ALA A 238 -9.59 30.02 -14.93
C ALA A 238 -8.21 30.58 -14.54
N VAL A 239 -7.17 29.75 -14.61
CA VAL A 239 -5.84 30.03 -14.05
C VAL A 239 -4.84 30.52 -15.08
N ASP A 240 -5.18 30.50 -16.37
CA ASP A 240 -4.22 30.83 -17.42
C ASP A 240 -4.63 32.07 -18.23
N TYR A 241 -3.72 33.04 -18.23
CA TYR A 241 -3.83 34.28 -18.96
C TYR A 241 -3.30 34.08 -20.36
N THR A 242 -4.14 34.26 -21.38
CA THR A 242 -3.73 34.18 -22.78
C THR A 242 -3.77 35.54 -23.47
N HIS A 243 -2.72 35.83 -24.24
CA HIS A 243 -2.67 36.99 -25.14
C HIS A 243 -3.06 36.63 -26.58
N ARG A 244 -3.44 35.36 -26.86
CA ARG A 244 -3.86 34.90 -28.20
C ARG A 244 -5.08 35.67 -28.73
N ARG A 245 -5.97 36.10 -27.84
CA ARG A 245 -7.09 36.99 -28.15
C ARG A 245 -7.09 38.15 -27.15
N PRO A 246 -6.95 39.41 -27.60
CA PRO A 246 -7.01 40.56 -26.71
C PRO A 246 -8.35 40.62 -25.96
N SER A 247 -8.30 40.93 -24.66
CA SER A 247 -9.50 41.12 -23.85
C SER A 247 -10.43 42.19 -24.45
N ARG A 248 -11.75 42.01 -24.34
CA ARG A 248 -12.73 43.04 -24.75
C ARG A 248 -12.60 44.34 -23.96
N ARG A 249 -11.89 44.30 -22.82
CA ARG A 249 -11.59 45.47 -21.97
C ARG A 249 -10.34 46.23 -22.42
N THR A 250 -9.53 45.64 -23.30
CA THR A 250 -8.30 46.25 -23.84
C THR A 250 -8.53 47.63 -24.47
N PRO A 251 -9.60 47.90 -25.24
CA PRO A 251 -9.84 49.22 -25.83
C PRO A 251 -10.05 50.35 -24.80
N ALA A 252 -10.45 50.02 -23.57
CA ALA A 252 -10.66 50.99 -22.49
C ALA A 252 -9.35 51.45 -21.82
N LEU A 253 -8.22 50.77 -22.08
CA LEU A 253 -6.90 51.10 -21.54
C LEU A 253 -5.94 51.40 -22.69
N ARG A 254 -5.56 52.66 -22.87
CA ARG A 254 -4.62 53.05 -23.93
C ARG A 254 -3.22 52.46 -23.64
N GLY A 255 -2.68 51.72 -24.60
CA GLY A 255 -1.30 51.21 -24.57
C GLY A 255 -1.07 49.90 -23.79
N VAL A 256 -2.12 49.26 -23.26
CA VAL A 256 -1.99 48.02 -22.46
C VAL A 256 -2.82 46.89 -23.08
N VAL A 257 -2.19 45.81 -23.53
CA VAL A 257 -2.89 44.60 -23.97
C VAL A 257 -3.20 43.72 -22.77
N LEU A 258 -4.44 43.78 -22.28
CA LEU A 258 -4.87 42.92 -21.19
C LEU A 258 -4.97 41.46 -21.65
N PRO A 259 -4.48 40.49 -20.84
CA PRO A 259 -4.71 39.08 -21.10
C PRO A 259 -6.20 38.74 -21.00
N SER A 260 -6.62 37.71 -21.74
CA SER A 260 -7.93 37.07 -21.57
C SER A 260 -7.79 35.79 -20.75
N LEU A 261 -8.81 35.44 -19.98
CA LEU A 261 -8.87 34.18 -19.25
C LEU A 261 -9.16 33.05 -20.23
N HIS A 262 -8.28 32.05 -20.27
CA HIS A 262 -8.51 30.81 -21.00
C HIS A 262 -8.87 29.68 -20.04
N ARG A 263 -9.86 28.86 -20.42
CA ARG A 263 -10.22 27.63 -19.71
C ARG A 263 -9.74 26.42 -20.54
N PRO A 264 -8.60 25.79 -20.19
CA PRO A 264 -8.18 24.56 -20.85
C PRO A 264 -9.19 23.44 -20.54
N LEU A 265 -9.78 22.84 -21.56
CA LEU A 265 -10.67 21.70 -21.39
C LEU A 265 -9.85 20.40 -21.43
N PRO A 266 -9.92 19.53 -20.41
CA PRO A 266 -9.09 18.33 -20.34
C PRO A 266 -9.46 17.34 -21.44
N ARG A 267 -8.52 16.46 -21.79
CA ARG A 267 -8.76 15.28 -22.63
C ARG A 267 -8.59 14.07 -21.74
N VAL A 268 -9.57 13.18 -21.73
CA VAL A 268 -9.59 12.01 -20.85
C VAL A 268 -9.53 10.76 -21.71
N ALA A 269 -8.62 9.84 -21.37
CA ALA A 269 -8.58 8.52 -21.96
C ALA A 269 -9.01 7.50 -20.89
N VAL A 270 -9.95 6.63 -21.23
CA VAL A 270 -10.44 5.55 -20.37
C VAL A 270 -10.00 4.25 -21.01
N VAL A 271 -9.18 3.48 -20.30
CA VAL A 271 -8.76 2.13 -20.73
C VAL A 271 -9.66 1.13 -20.02
N VAL A 272 -10.41 0.34 -20.78
CA VAL A 272 -11.33 -0.69 -20.30
C VAL A 272 -10.69 -2.04 -20.53
N ASP A 273 -10.51 -2.81 -19.45
CA ASP A 273 -10.07 -4.20 -19.53
C ASP A 273 -11.18 -5.04 -20.19
N THR A 274 -10.83 -5.72 -21.27
CA THR A 274 -11.68 -6.65 -22.02
C THR A 274 -11.08 -8.06 -22.09
N SER A 275 -10.18 -8.40 -21.17
CA SER A 275 -9.59 -9.74 -21.05
C SER A 275 -10.63 -10.82 -20.73
N GLY A 276 -10.27 -12.09 -20.96
CA GLY A 276 -11.21 -13.22 -20.82
C GLY A 276 -11.84 -13.41 -19.44
N SER A 277 -11.33 -12.75 -18.39
CA SER A 277 -11.96 -12.74 -17.06
C SER A 277 -13.09 -11.72 -16.89
N MET A 278 -13.31 -10.85 -17.89
CA MET A 278 -14.33 -9.79 -17.85
C MET A 278 -15.65 -10.29 -18.44
N GLY A 279 -16.64 -10.52 -17.57
CA GLY A 279 -17.98 -10.93 -17.96
C GLY A 279 -18.88 -9.73 -18.33
N GLU A 280 -20.12 -10.04 -18.71
CA GLU A 280 -21.10 -9.01 -19.09
C GLU A 280 -21.37 -8.01 -17.97
N ALA A 281 -21.40 -8.46 -16.71
CA ALA A 281 -21.64 -7.62 -15.55
C ALA A 281 -20.49 -6.63 -15.30
N GLU A 282 -19.24 -7.09 -15.42
CA GLU A 282 -18.04 -6.28 -15.25
C GLU A 282 -17.93 -5.24 -16.38
N LEU A 283 -18.20 -5.62 -17.62
CA LEU A 283 -18.20 -4.72 -18.77
C LEU A 283 -19.33 -3.67 -18.68
N ALA A 284 -20.54 -4.07 -18.26
CA ALA A 284 -21.64 -3.15 -18.03
C ALA A 284 -21.32 -2.13 -16.92
N ALA A 285 -20.66 -2.58 -15.84
CA ALA A 285 -20.19 -1.68 -14.79
C ALA A 285 -19.15 -0.68 -15.32
N ALA A 286 -18.19 -1.12 -16.13
CA ALA A 286 -17.19 -0.25 -16.75
C ALA A 286 -17.84 0.83 -17.66
N LEU A 287 -18.84 0.47 -18.46
CA LEU A 287 -19.61 1.42 -19.26
C LEU A 287 -20.39 2.42 -18.40
N GLY A 288 -20.91 1.99 -17.25
CA GLY A 288 -21.52 2.88 -16.25
C GLY A 288 -20.56 3.98 -15.78
N GLU A 289 -19.31 3.64 -15.54
CA GLU A 289 -18.27 4.60 -15.13
C GLU A 289 -17.87 5.54 -16.27
N VAL A 290 -17.76 5.03 -17.50
CA VAL A 290 -17.56 5.88 -18.70
C VAL A 290 -18.67 6.93 -18.80
N THR A 291 -19.92 6.54 -18.53
CA THR A 291 -21.06 7.46 -18.48
C THR A 291 -20.85 8.54 -17.41
N GLY A 292 -20.37 8.16 -16.23
CA GLY A 292 -20.03 9.10 -15.14
C GLY A 292 -18.96 10.10 -15.54
N VAL A 293 -17.87 9.63 -16.15
CA VAL A 293 -16.77 10.47 -16.65
C VAL A 293 -17.27 11.45 -17.72
N LEU A 294 -18.09 10.98 -18.67
CA LEU A 294 -18.68 11.83 -19.72
C LEU A 294 -19.55 12.96 -19.15
N ARG A 295 -20.29 12.70 -18.06
CA ARG A 295 -21.11 13.71 -17.37
C ARG A 295 -20.24 14.75 -16.67
N GLU A 296 -19.18 14.33 -15.97
CA GLU A 296 -18.32 15.21 -15.17
C GLU A 296 -17.41 16.11 -16.04
N VAL A 297 -16.81 15.54 -17.09
CA VAL A 297 -15.87 16.26 -17.98
C VAL A 297 -16.60 17.22 -18.93
N GLY A 298 -17.91 17.05 -19.09
CA GLY A 298 -18.78 17.87 -19.92
C GLY A 298 -18.84 17.36 -21.37
N VAL A 299 -20.05 17.06 -21.82
CA VAL A 299 -20.41 16.39 -23.10
C VAL A 299 -20.00 17.17 -24.37
N ARG A 300 -19.33 18.33 -24.26
CA ARG A 300 -19.07 19.22 -25.41
C ARG A 300 -17.64 19.05 -25.95
N GLY A 301 -17.58 18.43 -27.13
CA GLY A 301 -16.37 18.24 -27.91
C GLY A 301 -15.74 16.89 -27.61
N ASN A 302 -15.62 16.05 -28.65
CA ASN A 302 -15.15 14.67 -28.66
C ASN A 302 -13.78 14.44 -27.95
N ARG A 303 -13.75 14.52 -26.62
CA ARG A 303 -12.55 14.63 -25.77
C ARG A 303 -12.33 13.46 -24.83
N VAL A 304 -13.31 12.54 -24.75
CA VAL A 304 -13.17 11.26 -24.07
C VAL A 304 -12.83 10.21 -25.12
N THR A 305 -11.70 9.55 -24.94
CA THR A 305 -11.31 8.39 -25.74
C THR A 305 -11.46 7.15 -24.87
N VAL A 306 -12.18 6.14 -25.33
CA VAL A 306 -12.27 4.83 -24.68
C VAL A 306 -11.44 3.85 -25.47
N LEU A 307 -10.56 3.12 -24.78
CA LEU A 307 -9.73 2.06 -25.35
C LEU A 307 -10.18 0.73 -24.74
N ALA A 308 -10.62 -0.22 -25.55
CA ALA A 308 -10.84 -1.60 -25.13
C ALA A 308 -9.51 -2.34 -25.25
N CYS A 309 -9.03 -2.94 -24.16
CA CYS A 309 -7.69 -3.55 -24.11
C CYS A 309 -7.70 -4.89 -23.38
N ASP A 310 -7.01 -5.86 -23.97
CA ASP A 310 -6.65 -7.12 -23.33
C ASP A 310 -5.11 -7.25 -23.28
N ALA A 311 -4.51 -8.19 -24.01
CA ALA A 311 -3.07 -8.27 -24.23
C ALA A 311 -2.62 -7.27 -25.32
N ASP A 312 -3.57 -6.70 -26.07
CA ASP A 312 -3.35 -5.62 -27.04
C ASP A 312 -4.51 -4.60 -27.01
N VAL A 313 -4.37 -3.46 -27.71
CA VAL A 313 -5.47 -2.51 -27.92
C VAL A 313 -6.41 -3.03 -29.01
N GLN A 314 -7.61 -3.42 -28.61
CA GLN A 314 -8.60 -4.04 -29.49
C GLN A 314 -9.48 -3.02 -30.21
N ALA A 315 -9.85 -1.93 -29.52
CA ALA A 315 -10.64 -0.86 -30.12
C ALA A 315 -10.33 0.49 -29.47
N VAL A 316 -10.44 1.57 -30.25
CA VAL A 316 -10.30 2.94 -29.78
C VAL A 316 -11.49 3.76 -30.30
N SER A 317 -12.34 4.22 -29.38
CA SER A 317 -13.53 5.00 -29.68
C SER A 317 -13.41 6.38 -29.06
N ARG A 318 -13.50 7.45 -29.87
CA ARG A 318 -13.73 8.78 -29.31
C ARG A 318 -15.23 8.98 -29.14
N VAL A 319 -15.65 9.25 -27.91
CA VAL A 319 -17.05 9.17 -27.53
C VAL A 319 -17.53 10.46 -26.86
N THR A 320 -18.78 10.79 -27.17
CA THR A 320 -19.61 11.77 -26.48
C THR A 320 -20.77 11.09 -25.74
N ALA A 321 -21.06 9.83 -26.08
CA ALA A 321 -22.08 9.00 -25.46
C ALA A 321 -21.60 7.53 -25.41
N THR A 322 -22.07 6.77 -24.43
CA THR A 322 -21.59 5.40 -24.18
C THR A 322 -21.94 4.41 -25.27
N GLU A 323 -22.99 4.67 -26.04
CA GLU A 323 -23.43 3.84 -27.16
C GLU A 323 -22.41 3.83 -28.31
N GLN A 324 -21.47 4.78 -28.31
CA GLN A 324 -20.38 4.88 -29.29
C GLN A 324 -19.16 4.05 -28.88
N VAL A 325 -19.16 3.43 -27.69
CA VAL A 325 -18.07 2.60 -27.21
C VAL A 325 -18.11 1.24 -27.91
N VAL A 326 -17.01 0.89 -28.57
CA VAL A 326 -16.81 -0.44 -29.14
C VAL A 326 -15.97 -1.24 -28.16
N LEU A 327 -16.51 -2.36 -27.68
CA LEU A 327 -15.80 -3.32 -26.83
C LEU A 327 -15.40 -4.52 -27.69
N GLY A 328 -14.11 -4.85 -27.69
CA GLY A 328 -13.55 -6.05 -28.30
C GLY A 328 -12.46 -6.62 -27.40
N GLY A 329 -12.22 -7.94 -27.45
CA GLY A 329 -11.23 -8.62 -26.62
C GLY A 329 -11.58 -10.07 -26.31
N GLY A 330 -11.05 -10.57 -25.19
CA GLY A 330 -11.17 -11.95 -24.72
C GLY A 330 -9.83 -12.65 -24.57
N GLY A 331 -8.71 -11.97 -24.85
CA GLY A 331 -7.36 -12.50 -24.68
C GLY A 331 -6.83 -12.45 -23.24
N GLY A 332 -5.50 -12.59 -23.11
CA GLY A 332 -4.79 -12.37 -21.84
C GLY A 332 -4.82 -10.89 -21.41
N THR A 333 -4.22 -10.55 -20.27
CA THR A 333 -4.27 -9.17 -19.73
C THR A 333 -2.89 -8.51 -19.76
N ASP A 334 -2.73 -7.43 -20.53
CA ASP A 334 -1.60 -6.51 -20.45
C ASP A 334 -2.02 -5.05 -20.66
N LEU A 335 -2.54 -4.43 -19.60
CA LEU A 335 -3.03 -3.04 -19.65
C LEU A 335 -1.94 -1.98 -19.89
N ARG A 336 -0.65 -2.34 -19.83
CA ARG A 336 0.45 -1.40 -20.14
C ARG A 336 0.37 -0.95 -21.60
N VAL A 337 -0.06 -1.84 -22.50
CA VAL A 337 -0.26 -1.53 -23.92
C VAL A 337 -1.35 -0.47 -24.09
N GLY A 338 -2.48 -0.64 -23.40
CA GLY A 338 -3.57 0.35 -23.39
C GLY A 338 -3.17 1.71 -22.80
N ILE A 339 -2.42 1.71 -21.70
CA ILE A 339 -1.91 2.95 -21.08
C ILE A 339 -0.93 3.66 -22.01
N HIS A 340 0.00 2.94 -22.65
CA HIS A 340 0.93 3.52 -23.60
C HIS A 340 0.21 4.14 -24.81
N ALA A 341 -0.80 3.45 -25.34
CA ALA A 341 -1.64 3.97 -26.41
C ALA A 341 -2.42 5.22 -25.99
N ALA A 342 -2.96 5.24 -24.76
CA ALA A 342 -3.68 6.39 -24.21
C ALA A 342 -2.80 7.63 -24.02
N LEU A 343 -1.51 7.45 -23.70
CA LEU A 343 -0.54 8.53 -23.52
C LEU A 343 0.01 9.08 -24.85
N THR A 344 -0.15 8.34 -25.95
CA THR A 344 0.31 8.77 -27.28
C THR A 344 -0.63 9.85 -27.84
N PRO A 345 -0.15 11.06 -28.17
CA PRO A 345 -1.01 12.10 -28.74
C PRO A 345 -1.48 11.67 -30.14
N PRO A 346 -2.75 11.92 -30.51
CA PRO A 346 -3.23 11.58 -31.84
C PRO A 346 -2.48 12.43 -32.88
N THR A 347 -2.11 11.81 -33.99
CA THR A 347 -1.63 12.48 -35.19
C THR A 347 -2.67 13.51 -35.65
N ALA A 348 -2.23 14.75 -35.90
CA ALA A 348 -3.09 15.77 -36.46
C ALA A 348 -3.62 15.31 -37.83
N PRO A 349 -4.89 15.59 -38.19
CA PRO A 349 -5.35 15.30 -39.53
C PRO A 349 -4.48 16.07 -40.53
N ALA A 350 -3.99 15.37 -41.55
CA ALA A 350 -3.26 15.99 -42.64
C ALA A 350 -4.14 17.09 -43.25
N SER A 351 -3.62 18.31 -43.31
CA SER A 351 -4.23 19.39 -44.06
C SER A 351 -4.26 18.98 -45.53
N SER A 352 -5.42 18.60 -46.03
CA SER A 352 -5.67 18.47 -47.47
C SER A 352 -5.63 19.87 -48.07
N SER A 353 -4.51 20.22 -48.69
CA SER A 353 -4.37 21.33 -49.64
C SER A 353 -5.02 20.98 -50.98
#